data_AF-A0A970WHM5-F1
#
_entry.id   AF-A0A970WHM5-F1
#
_cell.length_a   1.000
_cell.length_b   1.000
_cell.length_c   1.000
_cell.angle_alpha   90.00
_cell.angle_beta   90.00
_cell.angle_gamma   90.00
#
_symmetry.space_group_name_H-M   'P 1'
#
loop_
_entity.id
_entity.type
_entity.pdbx_description
1 polymer ?
#
loop_
_entity_poly.entity_id
_entity_poly.type
_entity_poly.pdbx_seq_one_letter_code
_entity_poly.pdbx_strand_id
1 'polypeptide(L)'
;TSFHNEAQNTQVEQLLLRYLVFTTVTAREQEGVRQVLVRGGFSPGQRNLLALSAEEEPVSDTYDCRRPGPLRFVLGFANRGAELKLIVTSPSGERFEKSGRETFTIPVDRAAVGTWQYTIAPLKVPYRNFPFTLTIGEKTQD
;
A
#
# COMPACT_ATOMS: atom_id res chain seq x y z
N THR A 1 -7.62 -18.23 -36.91
CA THR A 1 -7.00 -17.14 -36.15
C THR A 1 -7.88 -16.60 -35.01
N SER A 2 -8.80 -17.40 -34.44
CA SER A 2 -9.85 -16.90 -33.53
C SER A 2 -9.55 -17.02 -32.02
N PHE A 3 -8.43 -17.62 -31.61
CA PHE A 3 -8.14 -17.91 -30.20
C PHE A 3 -7.29 -16.83 -29.49
N HIS A 4 -6.93 -15.73 -30.16
CA HIS A 4 -6.10 -14.66 -29.59
C HIS A 4 -6.90 -13.48 -29.00
N ASN A 5 -8.17 -13.29 -29.40
CA ASN A 5 -8.99 -12.19 -28.90
C ASN A 5 -9.65 -12.48 -27.53
N GLU A 6 -10.00 -13.73 -27.24
CA GLU A 6 -10.67 -14.09 -25.99
C GLU A 6 -9.78 -13.84 -24.76
N ALA A 7 -8.51 -14.24 -24.81
CA ALA A 7 -7.57 -14.09 -23.70
C ALA A 7 -7.27 -12.61 -23.36
N GLN A 8 -7.26 -11.73 -24.36
CA GLN A 8 -7.09 -10.28 -24.13
C GLN A 8 -8.34 -9.65 -23.52
N ASN A 9 -9.54 -10.02 -24.00
CA ASN A 9 -10.79 -9.51 -23.42
C ASN A 9 -10.93 -9.90 -21.95
N THR A 10 -10.57 -11.12 -21.56
CA THR A 10 -10.70 -11.57 -20.16
C THR A 10 -9.81 -10.77 -19.21
N GLN A 11 -8.59 -10.41 -19.64
CA GLN A 11 -7.67 -9.61 -18.82
C GLN A 11 -8.17 -8.18 -18.63
N VAL A 12 -8.72 -7.58 -19.70
CA VAL A 12 -9.30 -6.23 -19.65
C VAL A 12 -10.57 -6.20 -18.79
N GLU A 13 -11.43 -7.21 -18.92
CA GLU A 13 -12.63 -7.36 -18.10
C GLU A 13 -12.28 -7.56 -16.61
N GLN A 14 -11.26 -8.35 -16.30
CA GLN A 14 -10.78 -8.51 -14.92
C GLN A 14 -10.20 -7.21 -14.35
N LEU A 15 -9.45 -6.45 -15.15
CA LEU A 15 -8.95 -5.13 -14.75
C LEU A 15 -10.09 -4.13 -14.51
N LEU A 16 -11.13 -4.14 -15.36
CA LEU A 16 -12.32 -3.30 -15.21
C LEU A 16 -13.16 -3.69 -13.98
N LEU A 17 -13.38 -4.98 -13.75
CA LEU A 17 -14.08 -5.48 -12.55
C LEU A 17 -13.30 -5.14 -11.28
N ARG A 18 -11.98 -5.33 -11.31
CA ARG A 18 -11.07 -4.93 -10.24
C ARG A 18 -11.18 -3.42 -10.00
N TYR A 19 -11.15 -2.60 -11.04
CA TYR A 19 -11.34 -1.14 -10.96
C TYR A 19 -12.71 -0.72 -10.38
N LEU A 20 -13.81 -1.38 -10.76
CA LEU A 20 -15.17 -1.07 -10.28
C LEU A 20 -15.40 -1.48 -8.81
N VAL A 21 -14.85 -2.62 -8.39
CA VAL A 21 -14.85 -3.01 -6.97
C VAL A 21 -13.99 -2.03 -6.16
N PHE A 22 -12.88 -1.57 -6.73
CA PHE A 22 -12.04 -0.55 -6.13
C PHE A 22 -12.75 0.79 -5.96
N THR A 23 -13.39 1.37 -6.97
CA THR A 23 -14.01 2.71 -6.84
C THR A 23 -15.05 2.80 -5.72
N THR A 24 -15.83 1.74 -5.50
CA THR A 24 -16.96 1.74 -4.58
C THR A 24 -16.55 1.60 -3.10
N VAL A 25 -15.49 0.82 -2.80
CA VAL A 25 -14.99 0.64 -1.43
C VAL A 25 -14.06 1.80 -1.01
N THR A 26 -13.42 2.46 -1.97
CA THR A 26 -12.28 3.34 -1.70
C THR A 26 -12.69 4.77 -1.29
N ALA A 27 -13.92 5.23 -1.57
CA ALA A 27 -14.32 6.62 -1.28
C ALA A 27 -14.39 6.98 0.22
N ARG A 28 -14.78 6.04 1.10
CA ARG A 28 -14.87 6.30 2.56
C ARG A 28 -13.52 6.22 3.27
N GLU A 29 -12.68 5.26 2.90
CA GLU A 29 -11.33 5.13 3.45
C GLU A 29 -10.38 6.21 2.89
N GLN A 30 -10.68 6.73 1.68
CA GLN A 30 -9.96 7.84 1.06
C GLN A 30 -9.95 9.12 1.89
N GLU A 31 -11.06 9.46 2.55
CA GLU A 31 -11.09 10.66 3.39
C GLU A 31 -10.41 10.46 4.74
N GLY A 32 -10.50 9.25 5.32
CA GLY A 32 -9.83 8.94 6.58
C GLY A 32 -8.31 9.10 6.50
N VAL A 33 -7.69 8.51 5.47
CA VAL A 33 -6.24 8.58 5.25
C VAL A 33 -5.77 9.99 4.92
N ARG A 34 -6.54 10.73 4.10
CA ARG A 34 -6.23 12.12 3.75
C ARG A 34 -6.25 13.03 4.97
N GLN A 35 -7.25 12.89 5.85
CA GLN A 35 -7.35 13.68 7.08
C GLN A 35 -6.19 13.40 8.04
N VAL A 36 -5.72 12.15 8.17
CA VAL A 36 -4.59 11.78 9.04
C VAL A 36 -3.26 12.40 8.56
N LEU A 37 -3.01 12.38 7.25
CA LEU A 37 -1.75 12.91 6.68
C LEU A 37 -1.71 14.44 6.68
N VAL A 38 -2.83 15.09 6.32
CA VAL A 38 -2.94 16.56 6.31
C VAL A 38 -2.86 17.12 7.73
N ARG A 39 -3.53 16.49 8.72
CA ARG A 39 -3.41 16.91 10.14
C ARG A 39 -2.01 16.70 10.72
N GLY A 40 -1.22 15.79 10.14
CA GLY A 40 0.16 15.54 10.54
C GLY A 40 1.21 16.42 9.85
N GLY A 41 0.82 17.23 8.85
CA GLY A 41 1.75 18.05 8.06
C GLY A 41 2.63 17.26 7.10
N PHE A 42 2.14 16.13 6.57
CA PHE A 42 2.85 15.30 5.59
C PHE A 42 2.24 15.46 4.19
N SER A 43 3.10 15.59 3.18
CA SER A 43 2.68 15.53 1.77
C SER A 43 2.64 14.06 1.32
N PRO A 44 1.54 13.57 0.71
CA PRO A 44 1.49 12.21 0.18
C PRO A 44 2.45 12.10 -1.01
N GLY A 45 3.57 11.37 -0.86
CA GLY A 45 4.61 11.24 -1.87
C GLY A 45 4.29 10.18 -2.93
N GLN A 46 3.97 8.96 -2.48
CA GLN A 46 3.52 7.87 -3.36
C GLN A 46 2.34 7.12 -2.73
N ARG A 47 1.32 6.85 -3.53
CA ARG A 47 0.09 6.17 -3.11
C ARG A 47 -0.25 5.05 -4.09
N ASN A 48 -0.18 3.81 -3.63
CA ASN A 48 -0.55 2.64 -4.40
C ASN A 48 -1.85 2.04 -3.84
N LEU A 49 -2.88 1.93 -4.70
CA LEU A 49 -4.11 1.19 -4.43
C LEU A 49 -3.91 -0.25 -4.89
N LEU A 50 -4.05 -1.21 -3.96
CA LEU A 50 -3.69 -2.60 -4.20
C LEU A 50 -4.77 -3.54 -3.64
N ALA A 51 -4.71 -4.80 -4.06
CA ALA A 51 -5.54 -5.88 -3.51
C ALA A 51 -4.70 -7.12 -3.27
N LEU A 52 -5.05 -7.88 -2.23
CA LEU A 52 -4.40 -9.13 -1.85
C LEU A 52 -5.46 -10.22 -1.58
N SER A 53 -5.16 -11.45 -1.99
CA SER A 53 -5.86 -12.66 -1.56
C SER A 53 -5.00 -13.47 -0.58
N ALA A 54 -5.61 -14.31 0.27
CA ALA A 54 -4.87 -15.09 1.29
C ALA A 54 -3.85 -16.08 0.70
N GLU A 55 -4.10 -16.53 -0.54
CA GLU A 55 -3.27 -17.46 -1.29
C GLU A 55 -2.30 -16.75 -2.25
N GLU A 56 -2.36 -15.41 -2.34
CA GLU A 56 -1.50 -14.63 -3.23
C GLU A 56 -0.14 -14.33 -2.60
N GLU A 57 0.87 -14.19 -3.46
CA GLU A 57 2.21 -13.78 -3.05
C GLU A 57 2.22 -12.37 -2.44
N PRO A 58 3.13 -12.11 -1.47
CA PRO A 58 3.31 -10.77 -0.93
C PRO A 58 3.60 -9.74 -2.02
N VAL A 59 2.93 -8.59 -1.97
CA VAL A 59 3.22 -7.47 -2.89
C VAL A 59 4.49 -6.79 -2.43
N SER A 60 5.50 -6.72 -3.30
CA SER A 60 6.76 -6.03 -3.03
C SER A 60 7.05 -4.98 -4.09
N ASP A 61 7.57 -3.83 -3.67
CA ASP A 61 7.92 -2.72 -4.55
C ASP A 61 8.93 -1.81 -3.82
N THR A 62 9.43 -0.78 -4.52
CA THR A 62 10.44 0.13 -4.02
C THR A 62 9.95 1.57 -3.93
N TYR A 63 10.65 2.36 -3.13
CA TYR A 63 10.44 3.79 -2.97
C TYR A 63 11.77 4.51 -2.95
N ASP A 64 11.98 5.45 -3.88
CA ASP A 64 13.19 6.26 -3.90
C ASP A 64 13.02 7.50 -3.03
N CYS A 65 13.60 7.44 -1.83
CA CYS A 65 13.63 8.57 -0.92
C CYS A 65 14.70 9.56 -1.38
N ARG A 66 14.29 10.76 -1.78
CA ARG A 66 15.20 11.74 -2.43
C ARG A 66 15.89 12.67 -1.45
N ARG A 67 15.37 12.80 -0.23
CA ARG A 67 15.85 13.74 0.78
C ARG A 67 15.91 13.05 2.13
N PRO A 68 16.93 13.32 2.96
CA PRO A 68 16.95 12.81 4.31
C PRO A 68 15.84 13.48 5.12
N GLY A 69 15.20 12.73 6.02
CA GLY A 69 14.17 13.29 6.89
C GLY A 69 13.16 12.27 7.36
N PRO A 70 12.11 12.71 8.07
CA PRO A 70 11.07 11.82 8.54
C PRO A 70 10.28 11.21 7.37
N LEU A 71 10.23 9.89 7.35
CA LEU A 71 9.45 9.09 6.41
C LEU A 71 8.39 8.30 7.16
N ARG A 72 7.18 8.20 6.60
CA ARG A 72 6.10 7.40 7.18
C ARG A 72 5.52 6.47 6.15
N PHE A 73 5.50 5.19 6.47
CA PHE A 73 4.78 4.18 5.70
C PHE A 73 3.45 3.90 6.38
N VAL A 74 2.36 4.21 5.69
CA VAL A 74 0.98 4.03 6.19
C VAL A 74 0.31 2.95 5.36
N LEU A 75 0.05 1.80 5.98
CA LEU A 75 -0.74 0.73 5.38
C LEU A 75 -2.19 0.92 5.83
N GLY A 76 -3.06 1.34 4.91
CA GLY A 76 -4.47 1.64 5.17
C GLY A 76 -5.39 0.54 4.67
N PHE A 77 -6.23 -0.01 5.55
CA PHE A 77 -7.24 -1.02 5.24
C PHE A 77 -8.29 -1.09 6.36
N ALA A 78 -9.49 -1.55 6.00
CA ALA A 78 -10.61 -1.60 6.91
C ALA A 78 -10.48 -2.75 7.92
N ASN A 79 -10.86 -2.49 9.18
CA ASN A 79 -10.97 -3.51 10.24
C ASN A 79 -12.17 -4.44 9.97
N ARG A 80 -11.99 -5.40 9.08
CA ARG A 80 -13.02 -6.36 8.66
C ARG A 80 -12.56 -7.81 8.82
N GLY A 81 -11.77 -8.06 9.85
CA GLY A 81 -11.18 -9.39 10.11
C GLY A 81 -9.97 -9.72 9.24
N ALA A 82 -9.42 -8.73 8.53
CA ALA A 82 -8.12 -8.83 7.88
C ALA A 82 -6.99 -8.60 8.89
N GLU A 83 -5.83 -9.21 8.62
CA GLU A 83 -4.57 -8.96 9.31
C GLU A 83 -3.46 -8.94 8.26
N LEU A 84 -2.80 -7.79 8.13
CA LEU A 84 -1.74 -7.57 7.14
C LEU A 84 -0.42 -7.28 7.84
N LYS A 85 0.69 -7.70 7.24
CA LYS A 85 2.06 -7.36 7.66
C LYS A 85 2.70 -6.44 6.63
N LEU A 86 3.34 -5.38 7.10
CA LEU A 86 4.23 -4.52 6.32
C LEU A 86 5.66 -4.74 6.81
N ILE A 87 6.57 -4.95 5.86
CA ILE A 87 8.00 -4.99 6.06
C ILE A 87 8.59 -3.86 5.22
N VAL A 88 9.49 -3.08 5.79
CA VAL A 88 10.22 -2.00 5.13
C VAL A 88 11.70 -2.20 5.38
N THR A 89 12.50 -2.19 4.32
CA THR A 89 13.96 -2.31 4.37
C THR A 89 14.57 -1.01 3.86
N SER A 90 15.45 -0.42 4.65
CA SER A 90 16.17 0.79 4.30
C SER A 90 17.26 0.53 3.26
N PRO A 91 17.79 1.59 2.60
CA PRO A 91 18.95 1.46 1.72
C PRO A 91 20.20 0.88 2.41
N SER A 92 20.30 1.03 3.74
CA SER A 92 21.39 0.46 4.55
C SER A 92 21.13 -0.99 4.99
N GLY A 93 19.97 -1.56 4.65
CA GLY A 93 19.56 -2.92 5.03
C GLY A 93 18.86 -3.02 6.39
N GLU A 94 18.61 -1.89 7.06
CA GLU A 94 17.84 -1.89 8.31
C GLU A 94 16.37 -2.24 8.03
N ARG A 95 15.81 -3.13 8.85
CA ARG A 95 14.47 -3.67 8.63
C ARG A 95 13.50 -3.22 9.71
N PHE A 96 12.36 -2.67 9.28
CA PHE A 96 11.23 -2.29 10.10
C PHE A 96 10.05 -3.18 9.72
N GLU A 97 9.34 -3.73 10.71
CA GLU A 97 8.17 -4.54 10.43
C GLU A 97 7.05 -4.32 11.43
N LYS A 98 5.82 -4.42 10.93
CA LYS A 98 4.62 -4.32 11.75
C LYS A 98 3.48 -5.10 11.10
N SER A 99 2.74 -5.83 11.93
CA SER A 99 1.43 -6.37 11.55
C SER A 99 0.31 -5.61 12.27
N GLY A 100 -0.87 -5.65 11.69
CA GLY A 100 -2.06 -5.03 12.27
C GLY A 100 -3.34 -5.57 11.66
N ARG A 101 -4.46 -5.30 12.33
CA ARG A 101 -5.80 -5.69 11.91
C ARG A 101 -6.60 -4.55 11.27
N GLU A 102 -6.00 -3.38 11.24
CA GLU A 102 -6.53 -2.15 10.66
C GLU A 102 -5.39 -1.22 10.29
N THR A 103 -5.71 -0.06 9.74
CA THR A 103 -4.74 0.96 9.36
C THR A 103 -3.67 1.19 10.42
N PHE A 104 -2.39 1.08 10.02
CA PHE A 104 -1.27 1.34 10.90
C PHE A 104 -0.13 2.06 10.18
N THR A 105 0.79 2.60 10.99
CA THR A 105 1.98 3.33 10.52
C THR A 105 3.26 2.69 11.05
N ILE A 106 4.29 2.67 10.19
CA ILE A 106 5.69 2.49 10.55
C ILE A 106 6.38 3.85 10.37
N PRO A 107 6.73 4.55 11.47
CA PRO A 107 7.49 5.79 11.41
C PRO A 107 8.99 5.49 11.26
N VAL A 108 9.67 6.27 10.42
CA VAL A 108 11.13 6.32 10.29
C VAL A 108 11.56 7.77 10.50
N ASP A 109 12.08 8.09 11.67
CA ASP A 109 12.33 9.50 12.05
C ASP A 109 13.49 10.12 11.26
N ARG A 110 14.46 9.31 10.82
CA ARG A 110 15.63 9.73 10.04
C ARG A 110 15.85 8.79 8.87
N ALA A 111 15.02 8.91 7.83
CA ALA A 111 15.17 8.11 6.63
C ALA A 111 16.42 8.53 5.85
N ALA A 112 17.24 7.54 5.48
CA ALA A 112 18.34 7.71 4.56
C ALA A 112 17.83 7.94 3.12
N VAL A 113 18.57 8.76 2.38
CA VAL A 113 18.39 8.91 0.93
C VAL A 113 18.74 7.60 0.24
N GLY A 114 17.93 7.21 -0.75
CA GLY A 114 18.15 6.02 -1.56
C GLY A 114 16.90 5.17 -1.70
N THR A 115 17.08 3.99 -2.27
CA THR A 115 15.99 3.06 -2.57
C THR A 115 15.60 2.26 -1.33
N TRP A 116 14.39 2.49 -0.86
CA TRP A 116 13.72 1.70 0.16
C TRP A 116 12.94 0.57 -0.49
N GLN A 117 12.96 -0.60 0.12
CA GLN A 117 12.15 -1.73 -0.31
C GLN A 117 11.01 -1.93 0.68
N TYR A 118 9.84 -2.29 0.19
CA TYR A 118 8.73 -2.66 1.07
C TYR A 118 7.99 -3.88 0.55
N THR A 119 7.46 -4.66 1.50
CA THR A 119 6.68 -5.86 1.23
C THR A 119 5.43 -5.86 2.10
N ILE A 120 4.27 -6.06 1.47
CA ILE A 120 2.97 -6.24 2.13
C ILE A 120 2.57 -7.71 1.99
N ALA A 121 2.38 -8.39 3.12
CA ALA A 121 1.95 -9.78 3.14
C ALA A 121 0.58 -9.93 3.83
N PRO A 122 -0.36 -10.71 3.24
CA PRO A 122 -1.58 -11.07 3.92
C PRO A 122 -1.29 -12.14 4.97
N LEU A 123 -1.52 -11.85 6.26
CA LEU A 123 -1.50 -12.89 7.30
C LEU A 123 -2.87 -13.55 7.41
N LYS A 124 -3.93 -12.75 7.24
CA LYS A 124 -5.32 -13.18 7.14
C LYS A 124 -6.09 -12.18 6.29
N VAL A 125 -6.91 -12.64 5.35
CA VAL A 125 -7.89 -11.77 4.67
C VAL A 125 -9.27 -12.43 4.63
N PRO A 126 -10.35 -11.66 4.83
CA PRO A 126 -11.70 -12.21 4.94
C PRO A 126 -12.29 -12.66 3.60
N TYR A 127 -11.77 -12.15 2.48
CA TYR A 127 -12.20 -12.49 1.12
C TYR A 127 -11.04 -12.23 0.13
N ARG A 128 -11.12 -12.85 -1.05
CA ARG A 128 -10.17 -12.64 -2.15
C ARG A 128 -10.21 -11.19 -2.64
N ASN A 129 -9.08 -10.68 -3.13
CA ASN A 129 -8.93 -9.29 -3.58
C ASN A 129 -9.27 -8.25 -2.49
N PHE A 130 -8.87 -8.51 -1.24
CA PHE A 130 -9.08 -7.58 -0.14
C PHE A 130 -8.33 -6.26 -0.40
N PRO A 131 -9.04 -5.11 -0.43
CA PRO A 131 -8.45 -3.84 -0.82
C PRO A 131 -7.63 -3.23 0.31
N PHE A 132 -6.49 -2.65 -0.04
CA PHE A 132 -5.66 -1.87 0.86
C PHE A 132 -4.94 -0.75 0.11
N THR A 133 -4.34 0.15 0.88
CA THR A 133 -3.52 1.26 0.38
C THR A 133 -2.18 1.24 1.08
N LEU A 134 -1.11 1.53 0.34
CA LEU A 134 0.14 2.00 0.93
C LEU A 134 0.30 3.47 0.57
N THR A 135 0.52 4.31 1.58
CA THR A 135 0.91 5.71 1.39
C THR A 135 2.24 5.96 2.07
N ILE A 136 3.17 6.54 1.32
CA ILE A 136 4.48 6.93 1.81
C ILE A 136 4.51 8.45 1.89
N GLY A 137 4.66 8.96 3.11
CA GLY A 137 4.73 10.40 3.39
C GLY A 137 6.16 10.82 3.68
N GLU A 138 6.70 11.70 2.84
CA GLU A 138 7.94 12.43 3.09
C GLU A 138 7.61 13.77 3.74
N LYS A 139 8.27 14.10 4.85
CA LYS A 139 8.21 15.45 5.40
C LYS A 139 9.38 16.26 4.88
N THR A 140 9.10 17.30 4.10
CA THR A 140 10.09 18.33 3.80
C THR A 140 10.44 19.05 5.10
N GLN A 141 11.71 19.00 5.53
CA GLN A 141 12.21 20.02 6.46
C GLN A 141 12.31 21.32 5.66
N ASP A 142 11.50 22.31 6.02
CA ASP A 142 11.77 23.73 5.73
C ASP A 142 12.92 24.22 6.61
#